data_AF-A0A3B8HAX1-F1
#
_entry.id   AF-A0A3B8HAX1-F1
#
_cell.length_a   1.000
_cell.length_b   1.000
_cell.length_c   1.000
_cell.angle_alpha   90.00
_cell.angle_beta   90.00
_cell.angle_gamma   90.00
#
_symmetry.space_group_name_H-M   'P 1'
#
loop_
_entity.id
_entity.type
_entity.pdbx_description
1 polymer ?
#
loop_
_entity_poly.entity_id
_entity_poly.type
_entity_poly.pdbx_seq_one_letter_code
_entity_poly.pdbx_strand_id
1 'polypeptide(L)'
;MYQEGTSDWEWQHLHLRRLRWLLVSYSMSGLRYWPRAPEPAATNPQLPATGFDTADSAGTLQGIRDELGDCQRCRLHESRTTLVFGDGSPAARLVFVGEAPGYDEDQQGLPFVGRAGRLLDRMILAMGMKRSEVYIC
;
A
#
# COMPACT_ATOMS: atom_id res chain seq x y z
N MET A 1 -63.52 -22.78 13.23
CA MET A 1 -62.82 -22.55 14.51
C MET A 1 -61.39 -22.98 14.30
N TYR A 2 -60.43 -22.13 14.67
CA TYR A 2 -58.99 -22.13 14.38
C TYR A 2 -58.54 -21.58 13.02
N GLN A 3 -57.98 -20.36 13.12
CA GLN A 3 -57.17 -19.62 12.16
C GLN A 3 -55.68 -20.03 12.27
N GLU A 4 -54.91 -19.52 11.30
CA GLU A 4 -53.44 -19.35 11.26
C GLU A 4 -52.62 -20.62 10.93
N GLY A 5 -51.60 -20.57 10.10
CA GLY A 5 -50.92 -19.44 9.50
C GLY A 5 -49.63 -19.89 8.82
N THR A 6 -49.05 -18.95 8.06
CA THR A 6 -47.64 -18.90 7.63
C THR A 6 -47.16 -19.95 6.61
N SER A 7 -47.63 -19.72 5.39
CA SER A 7 -46.86 -19.66 4.14
C SER A 7 -45.35 -19.99 4.14
N ASP A 8 -45.04 -20.90 3.22
CA ASP A 8 -43.77 -21.47 2.72
C ASP A 8 -42.62 -20.49 2.37
N TRP A 9 -42.79 -19.18 2.53
CA TRP A 9 -41.74 -18.17 2.32
C TRP A 9 -40.93 -17.83 3.58
N GLU A 10 -41.34 -18.32 4.76
CA GLU A 10 -40.63 -18.08 6.02
C GLU A 10 -39.40 -18.99 6.22
N TRP A 11 -39.33 -20.14 5.53
CA TRP A 11 -38.26 -21.13 5.70
C TRP A 11 -37.02 -20.90 4.82
N GLN A 12 -37.16 -20.28 3.64
CA GLN A 12 -36.02 -20.01 2.75
C GLN A 12 -35.15 -18.81 3.23
N HIS A 13 -35.73 -17.87 3.98
CA HIS A 13 -34.98 -16.74 4.55
C HIS A 13 -34.26 -17.05 5.88
N LEU A 14 -34.62 -18.13 6.57
CA LEU A 14 -34.00 -18.51 7.85
C LEU A 14 -32.66 -19.26 7.66
N HIS A 15 -32.48 -19.95 6.52
CA HIS A 15 -31.24 -20.69 6.22
C HIS A 15 -30.11 -19.84 5.61
N LEU A 16 -30.43 -18.74 4.92
CA LEU A 16 -29.42 -17.84 4.34
C LEU A 16 -28.88 -16.78 5.33
N ARG A 17 -29.53 -16.60 6.50
CA ARG A 17 -29.02 -15.71 7.56
C ARG A 17 -28.15 -16.43 8.61
N ARG A 18 -28.20 -17.77 8.67
CA ARG A 18 -27.36 -18.60 9.57
C ARG A 18 -26.02 -19.05 8.96
N LEU A 19 -25.90 -19.14 7.64
CA LEU A 19 -24.61 -19.45 6.98
C LEU A 19 -23.70 -18.22 6.83
N ARG A 20 -24.25 -17.01 6.93
CA ARG A 20 -23.48 -15.77 6.98
C ARG A 20 -22.72 -15.56 8.31
N TRP A 21 -23.04 -16.35 9.34
CA TRP A 21 -22.38 -16.29 10.66
C TRP A 21 -21.41 -17.45 10.95
N LEU A 22 -21.28 -18.45 10.07
CA LEU A 22 -20.42 -19.62 10.29
C LEU A 22 -19.13 -19.65 9.46
N LEU A 23 -18.93 -18.69 8.55
CA LEU A 23 -17.64 -18.48 7.86
C LEU A 23 -16.90 -17.22 8.33
N VAL A 24 -17.28 -16.71 9.51
CA VAL A 24 -16.57 -15.64 10.24
C VAL A 24 -15.70 -16.20 11.37
N SER A 25 -15.62 -17.52 11.53
CA SER A 25 -15.07 -18.14 12.76
C SER A 25 -14.09 -19.30 12.55
N TYR A 26 -13.36 -19.35 11.42
CA TYR A 26 -12.16 -20.19 11.33
C TYR A 26 -10.89 -19.32 11.43
N SER A 27 -10.73 -18.74 12.62
CA SER A 27 -9.46 -18.22 13.11
C SER A 27 -8.75 -19.36 13.85
N MET A 28 -7.74 -19.97 13.20
CA MET A 28 -6.61 -20.70 13.79
C MET A 28 -5.58 -20.81 12.65
N SER A 29 -4.40 -20.19 12.62
CA SER A 29 -3.50 -19.78 13.70
C SER A 29 -2.56 -18.68 13.17
N GLY A 30 -2.35 -17.59 13.91
CA GLY A 30 -1.08 -16.84 13.85
C GLY A 30 -1.08 -15.38 13.39
N LEU A 31 -2.14 -14.83 12.80
CA LEU A 31 -2.24 -13.37 12.64
C LEU A 31 -3.23 -12.83 13.67
N ARG A 32 -2.70 -12.15 14.70
CA ARG A 32 -3.51 -11.25 15.52
C ARG A 32 -4.18 -10.27 14.57
N TYR A 33 -5.50 -10.20 14.64
CA TYR A 33 -6.28 -9.19 13.93
C TYR A 33 -5.63 -7.82 14.15
N TRP A 34 -5.34 -7.11 13.07
CA TRP A 34 -5.12 -5.68 13.18
C TRP A 34 -6.50 -5.09 13.46
N PRO A 35 -6.76 -4.46 14.62
CA PRO A 35 -8.02 -3.74 14.80
C PRO A 35 -8.11 -2.76 13.64
N ARG A 36 -9.18 -2.86 12.83
CA ARG A 36 -9.49 -1.81 11.85
C ARG A 36 -9.61 -0.54 12.69
N ALA A 37 -8.64 0.36 12.56
CA ALA A 37 -8.75 1.67 13.16
C ALA A 37 -10.13 2.23 12.76
N PRO A 38 -10.85 2.91 13.67
CA PRO A 38 -12.10 3.55 13.30
C PRO A 38 -11.87 4.28 11.98
N GLU A 39 -12.77 4.10 11.01
CA GLU A 39 -12.70 4.84 9.76
C GLU A 39 -12.51 6.31 10.15
N PRO A 40 -11.42 6.97 9.72
CA PRO A 40 -11.23 8.35 10.06
C PRO A 40 -12.49 9.04 9.58
N ALA A 41 -13.23 9.66 10.50
CA ALA A 41 -14.27 10.58 10.13
C ALA A 41 -13.70 11.46 9.03
N ALA A 42 -14.48 11.77 8.00
CA ALA A 42 -14.06 12.52 6.82
C ALA A 42 -13.60 13.97 7.12
N THR A 43 -13.10 14.25 8.32
CA THR A 43 -12.12 15.29 8.57
C THR A 43 -10.82 14.90 7.87
N ASN A 44 -10.56 15.54 6.74
CA ASN A 44 -9.21 15.68 6.19
C ASN A 44 -8.29 16.05 7.38
N PRO A 45 -7.37 15.17 7.82
CA PRO A 45 -6.38 15.59 8.78
C PRO A 45 -5.48 16.52 7.99
N GLN A 46 -5.74 17.83 8.12
CA GLN A 46 -4.75 18.84 7.82
C GLN A 46 -3.57 18.49 8.71
N LEU A 47 -2.62 17.75 8.13
CA LEU A 47 -1.28 17.66 8.67
C LEU A 47 -0.84 19.10 8.95
N PRO A 48 -0.32 19.41 10.14
CA PRO A 48 0.12 20.76 10.43
C PRO A 48 1.08 21.17 9.32
N ALA A 49 0.81 22.32 8.70
CA ALA A 49 1.69 22.95 7.73
C ALA A 49 2.93 23.46 8.48
N THR A 50 3.74 22.55 9.02
CA THR A 50 5.10 22.87 9.42
C THR A 50 5.86 23.05 8.12
N GLY A 51 6.15 24.31 7.80
CA GLY A 51 6.88 24.70 6.61
C GLY A 51 8.16 23.89 6.49
N PHE A 52 8.19 23.02 5.49
CA PHE A 52 9.44 22.64 4.87
C PHE A 52 9.75 23.81 3.95
N ASP A 53 10.65 24.69 4.36
CA ASP A 53 11.04 25.87 3.58
C ASP A 53 11.43 25.44 2.17
N THR A 54 10.58 25.81 1.21
CA THR A 54 10.71 25.47 -0.20
C THR A 54 11.70 26.41 -0.87
N ALA A 55 13.01 26.29 -0.62
CA ALA A 55 14.03 27.00 -1.40
C ALA A 55 15.46 26.48 -1.17
N ASP A 56 15.68 25.18 -1.28
CA ASP A 56 16.99 24.69 -1.70
C ASP A 56 16.76 23.57 -2.71
N SER A 57 17.37 23.66 -3.89
CA SER A 57 17.27 22.59 -4.89
C SER A 57 17.77 21.27 -4.29
N ALA A 58 18.74 21.33 -3.36
CA ALA A 58 19.23 20.21 -2.57
C ALA A 58 18.17 19.55 -1.65
N GLY A 59 17.09 20.26 -1.32
CA GLY A 59 15.98 19.76 -0.50
C GLY A 59 14.88 19.03 -1.30
N THR A 60 14.97 18.99 -2.64
CA THR A 60 13.98 18.31 -3.49
C THR A 60 14.42 16.90 -3.87
N LEU A 61 13.48 15.98 -4.09
CA LEU A 61 13.81 14.63 -4.56
C LEU A 61 14.62 14.64 -5.87
N GLN A 62 14.35 15.60 -6.75
CA GLN A 62 15.13 15.77 -7.98
C GLN A 62 16.56 16.20 -7.67
N GLY A 63 16.77 17.18 -6.78
CA GLY A 63 18.11 17.60 -6.39
C GLY A 63 18.91 16.47 -5.72
N ILE A 64 18.26 15.65 -4.89
CA ILE A 64 18.89 14.45 -4.31
C ILE A 64 19.25 13.44 -5.41
N ARG A 65 18.36 13.23 -6.39
CA ARG A 65 18.65 12.34 -7.52
C ARG A 65 19.85 12.82 -8.34
N ASP A 66 19.94 14.12 -8.56
CA ASP A 66 21.02 14.78 -9.30
C ASP A 66 22.35 14.71 -8.53
N GLU A 67 22.33 14.98 -7.22
CA GLU A 67 23.50 14.85 -6.35
C GLU A 67 24.05 13.42 -6.32
N LEU A 68 23.16 12.43 -6.32
CA LEU A 68 23.56 11.02 -6.37
C LEU A 68 24.28 10.68 -7.68
N GLY A 69 23.91 11.30 -8.82
CA GLY A 69 24.54 11.06 -10.12
C GLY A 69 24.79 9.57 -10.39
N ASP A 70 26.06 9.23 -10.65
CA ASP A 70 26.58 7.86 -10.61
C ASP A 70 27.35 7.61 -9.29
N CYS A 71 26.63 7.46 -8.18
CA CYS A 71 27.22 7.40 -6.85
C CYS A 71 28.20 6.21 -6.71
N GLN A 72 29.49 6.48 -6.50
CA GLN A 72 30.54 5.45 -6.30
C GLN A 72 31.04 5.37 -4.85
N ARG A 73 30.29 5.93 -3.89
CA ARG A 73 30.69 6.03 -2.48
C ARG A 73 30.77 4.69 -1.74
N CYS A 74 30.24 3.60 -2.30
CA CYS A 74 30.30 2.25 -1.73
C CYS A 74 30.47 1.19 -2.82
N ARG A 75 30.90 -0.03 -2.46
CA ARG A 75 31.21 -1.12 -3.40
C ARG A 75 30.03 -1.60 -4.25
N LEU A 76 28.79 -1.26 -3.90
CA LEU A 76 27.61 -1.65 -4.68
C LEU A 76 27.61 -1.07 -6.11
N HIS A 77 28.37 0.01 -6.35
CA HIS A 77 28.52 0.56 -7.70
C HIS A 77 29.26 -0.38 -8.66
N GLU A 78 30.06 -1.31 -8.14
CA GLU A 78 30.88 -2.22 -8.95
C GLU A 78 30.03 -3.30 -9.63
N SER A 79 28.87 -3.63 -9.06
CA SER A 79 28.03 -4.74 -9.52
C SER A 79 26.69 -4.31 -10.12
N ARG A 80 26.20 -3.10 -9.81
CA ARG A 80 24.91 -2.62 -10.33
C ARG A 80 25.03 -2.22 -11.81
N THR A 81 23.93 -2.36 -12.55
CA THR A 81 23.80 -1.82 -13.90
C THR A 81 23.27 -0.39 -13.84
N THR A 82 22.25 -0.14 -13.02
CA THR A 82 21.58 1.16 -12.94
C THR A 82 21.29 1.51 -11.50
N LEU A 83 21.52 2.78 -11.12
CA LEU A 83 21.06 3.29 -9.84
C LEU A 83 19.54 3.39 -9.84
N VAL A 84 18.89 2.64 -8.95
CA VAL A 84 17.45 2.70 -8.69
C VAL A 84 17.21 3.65 -7.52
N PHE A 85 16.51 4.76 -7.77
CA PHE A 85 16.30 5.82 -6.77
C PHE A 85 14.96 5.68 -6.04
N GLY A 86 13.88 6.08 -6.71
CA GLY A 86 12.53 6.05 -6.17
C GLY A 86 11.56 6.55 -7.23
N ASP A 87 10.29 6.14 -7.13
CA ASP A 87 9.24 6.42 -8.12
C ASP A 87 7.91 6.75 -7.43
N GLY A 88 7.07 7.51 -8.12
CA GLY A 88 5.76 7.95 -7.63
C GLY A 88 5.70 9.43 -7.28
N SER A 89 4.75 9.81 -6.43
CA SER A 89 4.47 11.23 -6.13
C SER A 89 5.44 11.80 -5.09
N PRO A 90 6.18 12.89 -5.40
CA PRO A 90 6.99 13.61 -4.41
C PRO A 90 6.17 14.20 -3.26
N ALA A 91 4.87 14.40 -3.48
CA ALA A 91 3.93 14.91 -2.48
C ALA A 91 3.10 13.79 -1.83
N ALA A 92 3.50 12.52 -1.99
CA ALA A 92 2.80 11.38 -1.42
C ALA A 92 2.70 11.48 0.11
N ARG A 93 1.52 11.14 0.65
CA ARG A 93 1.31 11.01 2.10
C ARG A 93 1.78 9.66 2.65
N LEU A 94 2.04 8.71 1.78
CA LEU A 94 2.47 7.35 2.12
C LEU A 94 3.70 6.98 1.29
N VAL A 95 4.73 6.48 1.97
CA VAL A 95 5.97 6.01 1.36
C VAL A 95 6.14 4.52 1.66
N PHE A 96 6.46 3.72 0.65
CA PHE A 96 6.91 2.35 0.80
C PHE A 96 8.42 2.29 0.63
N VAL A 97 9.11 1.72 1.63
CA VAL A 97 10.57 1.58 1.63
C VAL A 97 10.93 0.10 1.60
N GLY A 98 11.67 -0.32 0.58
CA GLY A 98 12.21 -1.66 0.43
C GLY A 98 13.57 -1.86 1.10
N GLU A 99 14.17 -3.02 0.80
CA GLU A 99 15.54 -3.32 1.24
C GLU A 99 16.56 -2.82 0.21
N ALA A 100 16.59 -3.44 -0.97
CA ALA A 100 17.53 -3.13 -2.04
C ALA A 100 16.92 -3.51 -3.42
N PRO A 101 17.41 -2.93 -4.52
CA PRO A 101 17.01 -3.31 -5.87
C PRO A 101 17.33 -4.79 -6.16
N GLY A 102 16.37 -5.50 -6.74
CA GLY A 102 16.59 -6.81 -7.33
C GLY A 102 17.12 -6.72 -8.76
N TYR A 103 17.19 -7.87 -9.43
CA TYR A 103 17.65 -7.95 -10.81
C TYR A 103 16.78 -7.13 -11.78
N ASP A 104 15.45 -7.30 -11.72
CA ASP A 104 14.53 -6.60 -12.63
C ASP A 104 14.57 -5.09 -12.41
N GLU A 105 14.72 -4.64 -11.17
CA GLU A 105 14.86 -3.24 -10.78
C GLU A 105 16.19 -2.66 -11.28
N ASP A 106 17.31 -3.34 -11.06
CA ASP A 106 18.64 -2.91 -11.51
C ASP A 106 18.72 -2.78 -13.04
N GLN A 107 18.06 -3.67 -13.78
CA GLN A 107 18.00 -3.59 -15.24
C GLN A 107 17.13 -2.43 -15.75
N GLN A 108 16.07 -2.07 -15.02
CA GLN A 108 15.10 -1.07 -15.46
C GLN A 108 15.31 0.33 -14.85
N GLY A 109 16.09 0.45 -13.78
CA GLY A 109 16.24 1.69 -13.04
C GLY A 109 14.99 2.09 -12.22
N LEU A 110 14.01 1.19 -12.08
CA LEU A 110 12.72 1.47 -11.44
C LEU A 110 12.52 0.56 -10.21
N PRO A 111 12.03 1.09 -9.09
CA PRO A 111 11.86 0.32 -7.86
C PRO A 111 10.64 -0.59 -7.95
N PHE A 112 10.71 -1.79 -7.37
CA PHE A 112 9.57 -2.71 -7.24
C PHE A 112 8.84 -2.99 -8.58
N VAL A 113 9.57 -3.45 -9.59
CA VAL A 113 9.02 -3.84 -10.92
C VAL A 113 8.99 -5.37 -11.11
N GLY A 114 9.72 -6.11 -10.28
CA GLY A 114 9.74 -7.57 -10.29
C GLY A 114 8.49 -8.22 -9.69
N ARG A 115 8.61 -9.51 -9.32
CA ARG A 115 7.49 -10.29 -8.73
C ARG A 115 6.95 -9.68 -7.44
N ALA A 116 7.83 -9.21 -6.57
CA ALA A 116 7.44 -8.55 -5.32
C ALA A 116 6.73 -7.22 -5.59
N GLY A 117 7.19 -6.47 -6.58
CA GLY A 117 6.54 -5.23 -7.03
C GLY A 117 5.10 -5.40 -7.48
N ARG A 118 4.83 -6.43 -8.28
CA ARG A 118 3.45 -6.77 -8.70
C ARG A 118 2.54 -7.19 -7.54
N LEU A 119 3.12 -7.72 -6.46
CA LEU A 119 2.36 -7.99 -5.23
C LEU A 119 2.07 -6.69 -4.48
N LEU A 120 3.07 -5.82 -4.35
CA LEU A 120 2.92 -4.48 -3.74
C LEU A 120 1.84 -3.67 -4.48
N ASP A 121 1.84 -3.65 -5.81
CA ASP A 121 0.82 -2.95 -6.60
C ASP A 121 -0.60 -3.42 -6.27
N ARG A 122 -0.78 -4.74 -6.12
CA ARG A 122 -2.08 -5.32 -5.71
C ARG A 122 -2.48 -4.91 -4.30
N MET A 123 -1.52 -4.77 -3.38
CA MET A 123 -1.78 -4.29 -2.02
C MET A 123 -2.16 -2.81 -2.02
N ILE A 124 -1.45 -1.97 -2.78
CA ILE A 124 -1.76 -0.54 -2.93
C ILE A 124 -3.18 -0.36 -3.49
N LEU A 125 -3.52 -1.13 -4.53
CA LEU A 125 -4.87 -1.13 -5.10
C LEU A 125 -5.93 -1.61 -4.09
N ALA A 126 -5.63 -2.65 -3.31
CA ALA A 126 -6.54 -3.14 -2.26
C ALA A 126 -6.75 -2.13 -1.12
N MET A 127 -5.79 -1.22 -0.91
CA MET A 127 -5.93 -0.08 0.01
C MET A 127 -6.76 1.08 -0.59
N GLY A 128 -7.20 0.97 -1.84
CA GLY A 128 -7.96 2.01 -2.53
C GLY A 128 -7.10 3.15 -3.08
N MET A 129 -5.80 2.92 -3.27
CA MET A 129 -4.85 3.91 -3.80
C MET A 129 -4.29 3.44 -5.15
N LYS A 130 -3.75 4.38 -5.93
CA LYS A 130 -2.96 4.10 -7.12
C LYS A 130 -1.47 4.19 -6.80
N ARG A 131 -0.65 3.46 -7.54
CA ARG A 131 0.82 3.53 -7.43
C ARG A 131 1.35 4.97 -7.59
N SER A 132 0.73 5.76 -8.48
CA SER A 132 1.09 7.17 -8.71
C SER A 132 0.77 8.10 -7.54
N GLU A 133 -0.02 7.66 -6.54
CA GLU A 133 -0.42 8.47 -5.38
C GLU A 133 0.47 8.23 -4.16
N VAL A 134 1.40 7.26 -4.25
CA VAL A 134 2.36 6.90 -3.22
C VAL A 134 3.78 7.17 -3.72
N TYR A 135 4.76 7.14 -2.83
CA TYR A 135 6.18 7.13 -3.21
C TYR A 135 6.80 5.80 -2.82
N ILE A 136 7.68 5.26 -3.67
CA ILE A 136 8.28 3.93 -3.49
C ILE A 136 9.78 4.07 -3.69
N CYS A 137 10.58 3.62 -2.73
CA CYS A 137 12.03 3.55 -2.80
C CYS A 137 12.60 2.27 -2.20
#